data_AF-A0A2K6LD12-F1
#
_entry.id   AF-A0A2K6LD12-F1
#
_cell.length_a   1.000
_cell.length_b   1.000
_cell.length_c   1.000
_cell.angle_alpha   90.00
_cell.angle_beta   90.00
_cell.angle_gamma   90.00
#
_symmetry.space_group_name_H-M   'P 1'
#
loop_
_entity.id
_entity.type
_entity.pdbx_description
1 polymer ?
#
loop_
_entity_poly.entity_id
_entity_poly.type
_entity_poly.pdbx_seq_one_letter_code
_entity_poly.pdbx_strand_id
1 'polypeptide(L)'
;SSPDGLSGRDQPVELLNPARVNHMPSTVDVATALPLQVAPSAVPMDLRLDHQFSLPVAEPALREQQLQQELLALKQKQQIQRQILIAEFQRQHEQLSRQHEAQLHEHIKQQQEMLAMKHQQELLEHQRKLERHRQEQELEKQHREQKLQQLKNKEKGKESECGHGRPGRGKPGRGREVVWWLL
;
A
#
# COMPACT_ATOMS: atom_id res chain seq x y z
N SER A 1 -5.40 -13.73 41.73
CA SER A 1 -4.49 -14.71 41.12
C SER A 1 -4.72 -14.74 39.63
N SER A 2 -3.65 -14.45 38.91
CA SER A 2 -3.28 -14.68 37.50
C SER A 2 -4.29 -14.53 36.34
N PRO A 3 -3.84 -13.92 35.22
CA PRO A 3 -4.58 -13.77 33.96
C PRO A 3 -4.22 -14.87 32.94
N ASP A 4 -5.19 -15.34 32.17
CA ASP A 4 -4.99 -16.06 30.91
C ASP A 4 -4.93 -15.01 29.78
N GLY A 5 -3.88 -14.84 28.97
CA GLY A 5 -2.99 -15.86 28.42
C GLY A 5 -3.54 -16.24 27.05
N LEU A 6 -3.00 -15.63 25.98
CA LEU A 6 -2.92 -16.08 24.56
C LEU A 6 -2.80 -14.86 23.61
N SER A 7 -1.67 -14.14 23.71
CA SER A 7 -1.14 -13.29 22.65
C SER A 7 0.15 -13.95 22.17
N GLY A 8 0.08 -14.64 21.05
CA GLY A 8 1.17 -15.49 20.58
C GLY A 8 0.91 -15.94 19.15
N ARG A 9 1.06 -15.01 18.21
CA ARG A 9 1.20 -15.35 16.79
C ARG A 9 1.98 -14.28 16.04
N ASP A 10 3.21 -14.07 16.50
CA ASP A 10 4.30 -13.65 15.62
C ASP A 10 4.40 -14.67 14.48
N GLN A 11 3.98 -14.25 13.28
CA GLN A 11 4.29 -14.95 12.05
C GLN A 11 5.39 -14.15 11.34
N PRO A 12 6.62 -14.67 11.20
CA PRO A 12 7.62 -14.04 10.35
C PRO A 12 7.22 -14.26 8.90
N VAL A 13 6.87 -13.18 8.18
CA VAL A 13 6.62 -13.22 6.74
C VAL A 13 7.91 -13.64 6.03
N GLU A 14 7.77 -14.66 5.21
CA GLU A 14 8.81 -15.35 4.47
C GLU A 14 9.74 -14.41 3.70
N LEU A 15 11.04 -14.67 3.90
CA LEU A 15 12.15 -14.12 3.15
C LEU A 15 12.16 -14.73 1.73
N LEU A 16 11.36 -14.21 0.80
CA LEU A 16 11.46 -14.59 -0.62
C LEU A 16 12.64 -13.87 -1.29
N ASN A 17 13.77 -14.58 -1.27
CA ASN A 17 14.91 -14.60 -2.19
C ASN A 17 14.83 -13.73 -3.47
N PRO A 18 15.67 -12.68 -3.61
CA PRO A 18 16.00 -12.09 -4.90
C PRO A 18 17.29 -12.72 -5.46
N ALA A 19 17.23 -13.99 -5.87
CA ALA A 19 18.22 -14.50 -6.81
C ALA A 19 17.88 -13.96 -8.19
N ARG A 20 18.81 -13.14 -8.73
CA ARG A 20 18.99 -12.76 -10.14
C ARG A 20 18.46 -11.38 -10.58
N VAL A 21 19.10 -10.34 -10.08
CA VAL A 21 19.54 -9.19 -10.91
C VAL A 21 21.00 -8.91 -10.56
N ASN A 22 21.92 -9.72 -11.09
CA ASN A 22 22.95 -9.29 -12.03
C ASN A 22 23.54 -7.86 -11.83
N HIS A 23 24.88 -7.79 -11.94
CA HIS A 23 25.75 -6.66 -12.32
C HIS A 23 25.84 -5.37 -11.47
N MET A 24 26.78 -5.35 -10.51
CA MET A 24 28.06 -4.59 -10.57
C MET A 24 28.72 -4.53 -9.19
N PRO A 25 29.86 -5.21 -8.94
CA PRO A 25 30.74 -4.82 -7.86
C PRO A 25 31.54 -3.60 -8.33
N SER A 26 31.21 -2.40 -7.84
CA SER A 26 32.11 -1.25 -7.95
C SER A 26 33.27 -1.46 -6.96
N THR A 27 34.23 -2.29 -7.34
CA THR A 27 35.54 -2.36 -6.74
C THR A 27 36.23 -1.03 -7.00
N VAL A 28 36.33 -0.18 -5.97
CA VAL A 28 37.34 0.87 -5.98
C VAL A 28 38.70 0.18 -5.87
N ASP A 29 39.35 0.08 -7.02
CA ASP A 29 40.73 -0.38 -7.18
C ASP A 29 41.65 0.66 -6.52
N VAL A 30 42.01 0.41 -5.26
CA VAL A 30 43.09 1.13 -4.59
C VAL A 30 44.39 0.50 -5.07
N ALA A 31 44.82 0.92 -6.25
CA ALA A 31 46.17 0.73 -6.74
C ALA A 31 47.12 1.68 -5.99
N THR A 32 47.36 1.43 -4.70
CA THR A 32 48.54 1.97 -3.99
C THR A 32 49.73 1.10 -4.36
N ALA A 33 50.31 1.39 -5.52
CA ALA A 33 51.62 0.89 -5.89
C ALA A 33 52.68 1.48 -4.93
N LEU A 34 53.24 0.60 -4.09
CA LEU A 34 54.61 0.59 -3.54
C LEU A 34 55.35 1.93 -3.38
N PRO A 35 55.69 2.36 -2.15
CA PRO A 35 56.86 3.20 -1.96
C PRO A 35 58.13 2.33 -2.07
N LEU A 36 58.85 2.54 -3.16
CA LEU A 36 60.20 2.02 -3.38
C LEU A 36 61.14 2.54 -2.28
N GLN A 37 61.80 1.61 -1.57
CA GLN A 37 62.93 1.91 -0.70
C GLN A 37 64.06 2.56 -1.51
N VAL A 38 64.54 3.74 -1.09
CA VAL A 38 65.98 4.04 -1.05
C VAL A 38 66.23 5.18 -0.07
N ALA A 39 66.96 4.91 1.01
CA ALA A 39 67.69 5.96 1.71
C ALA A 39 68.94 6.29 0.89
N PRO A 40 69.32 7.58 0.81
CA PRO A 40 70.72 7.91 0.92
C PRO A 40 70.96 8.92 2.05
N SER A 41 71.90 8.54 2.92
CA SER A 41 72.69 9.46 3.73
C SER A 41 73.35 10.50 2.82
N ALA A 42 73.03 11.79 2.99
CA ALA A 42 73.95 12.92 2.80
C ALA A 42 73.22 14.24 3.12
N VAL A 43 73.55 14.83 4.25
CA VAL A 43 73.46 16.28 4.46
C VAL A 43 74.34 16.99 3.44
N PRO A 44 73.86 18.08 2.80
CA PRO A 44 74.70 19.23 2.54
C PRO A 44 74.25 20.35 3.48
N MET A 45 75.07 20.65 4.49
CA MET A 45 75.08 21.99 5.05
C MET A 45 75.51 22.93 3.94
N ASP A 46 74.57 23.69 3.37
CA ASP A 46 74.93 24.88 2.60
C ASP A 46 74.53 26.12 3.40
N LEU A 47 75.42 26.50 4.32
CA LEU A 47 75.48 27.85 4.85
C LEU A 47 75.95 28.74 3.70
N ARG A 48 75.06 29.32 2.88
CA ARG A 48 75.29 30.55 2.06
C ARG A 48 74.02 31.03 1.34
N LEU A 49 72.86 31.05 2.00
CA LEU A 49 71.80 31.95 1.52
C LEU A 49 72.21 33.36 1.90
N ASP A 50 73.03 33.94 1.03
CA ASP A 50 73.35 35.36 0.95
C ASP A 50 72.08 36.14 1.27
N HIS A 51 72.06 36.75 2.46
CA HIS A 51 71.04 37.68 2.91
C HIS A 51 71.17 39.02 2.14
N GLN A 52 71.63 38.96 0.88
CA GLN A 52 71.46 39.99 -0.14
C GLN A 52 70.00 40.07 -0.61
N PHE A 53 69.05 39.91 0.30
CA PHE A 53 67.72 40.45 0.12
C PHE A 53 67.77 41.94 0.45
N SER A 54 68.39 42.72 -0.45
CA SER A 54 67.87 44.06 -0.72
C SER A 54 66.52 43.86 -1.41
N LEU A 55 65.51 43.52 -0.62
CA LEU A 55 64.14 43.61 -1.08
C LEU A 55 63.73 45.08 -1.05
N PRO A 56 63.05 45.56 -2.10
CA PRO A 56 62.36 46.83 -1.98
C PRO A 56 61.37 46.71 -0.82
N VAL A 57 61.32 47.73 0.03
CA VAL A 57 60.42 47.85 1.21
C VAL A 57 58.92 47.68 0.85
N ALA A 58 58.58 47.54 -0.44
CA ALA A 58 57.25 47.20 -0.96
C ALA A 58 56.90 45.69 -0.93
N GLU A 59 57.87 44.77 -0.83
CA GLU A 59 57.62 43.32 -0.86
C GLU A 59 56.72 42.80 0.29
N PRO A 60 56.87 43.23 1.57
CA PRO A 60 55.95 42.81 2.63
C PRO A 60 54.53 43.35 2.45
N ALA A 61 54.37 44.59 1.96
CA ALA A 61 53.05 45.17 1.71
C ALA A 61 52.30 44.46 0.56
N LEU A 62 53.03 44.06 -0.48
CA LEU A 62 52.47 43.33 -1.60
C LEU A 62 52.08 41.90 -1.21
N ARG A 63 52.88 41.26 -0.35
CA ARG A 63 52.56 39.95 0.24
C ARG A 63 51.32 40.00 1.12
N GLU A 64 51.18 41.03 1.96
CA GLU A 64 50.00 41.23 2.80
C GLU A 64 48.74 41.45 1.96
N GLN A 65 48.83 42.26 0.90
CA GLN A 65 47.72 42.46 -0.04
C GLN A 65 47.30 41.14 -0.71
N GLN A 66 48.25 40.30 -1.11
CA GLN A 66 47.96 38.99 -1.70
C GLN A 66 47.22 38.08 -0.70
N LEU A 67 47.65 38.05 0.56
CA LEU A 67 47.01 37.29 1.64
C LEU A 67 45.57 37.76 1.88
N GLN A 68 45.31 39.08 1.86
CA GLN A 68 43.94 39.61 1.97
C GLN A 68 43.05 39.17 0.82
N GLN A 69 43.58 39.20 -0.41
CA GLN A 69 42.84 38.75 -1.59
C GLN A 69 42.56 37.24 -1.54
N GLU A 70 43.55 36.44 -1.13
CA GLU A 70 43.40 34.99 -0.98
C GLU A 70 42.39 34.64 0.12
N LEU A 71 42.39 35.35 1.25
CA LEU A 71 41.42 35.17 2.32
C LEU A 71 39.99 35.44 1.83
N LEU A 72 39.79 36.50 1.04
CA LEU A 72 38.49 36.82 0.46
C LEU A 72 38.02 35.74 -0.51
N ALA A 73 38.91 35.30 -1.42
CA ALA A 73 38.62 34.24 -2.38
C ALA A 73 38.31 32.91 -1.68
N LEU A 74 39.07 32.57 -0.63
CA LEU A 74 38.86 31.37 0.18
C LEU A 74 37.50 31.41 0.88
N LYS A 75 37.13 32.55 1.47
CA LYS A 75 35.81 32.73 2.10
C LYS A 75 34.68 32.55 1.08
N GLN A 76 34.81 33.13 -0.11
CA GLN A 76 33.81 32.97 -1.17
C GLN A 76 33.68 31.51 -1.60
N LYS A 77 34.83 30.81 -1.81
CA LYS A 77 34.86 29.38 -2.13
C LYS A 77 34.13 28.54 -1.07
N GLN A 78 34.39 28.80 0.21
CA GLN A 78 33.72 28.11 1.31
C GLN A 78 32.21 28.41 1.37
N GLN A 79 31.79 29.64 1.07
CA GLN A 79 30.37 29.98 0.99
C GLN A 79 29.68 29.21 -0.15
N ILE A 80 30.32 29.10 -1.31
CA ILE A 80 29.78 28.35 -2.46
C ILE A 80 29.71 26.86 -2.13
N GLN A 81 30.77 26.27 -1.54
CA GLN A 81 30.77 24.86 -1.15
C GLN A 81 29.62 24.52 -0.18
N ARG A 82 29.36 25.38 0.82
CA ARG A 82 28.22 25.18 1.73
C ARG A 82 26.89 25.22 1.02
N GLN A 83 26.70 26.16 0.08
CA GLN A 83 25.46 26.24 -0.70
C GLN A 83 25.25 24.99 -1.56
N ILE A 84 26.31 24.50 -2.22
CA ILE A 84 26.24 23.27 -3.01
C ILE A 84 25.86 22.09 -2.12
N LEU A 85 26.54 21.93 -0.98
CA LEU A 85 26.24 20.83 -0.04
C LEU A 85 24.79 20.87 0.47
N ILE A 86 24.29 22.06 0.84
CA ILE A 86 22.91 22.23 1.29
C ILE A 86 21.94 21.89 0.15
N ALA A 87 22.19 22.37 -1.07
CA ALA A 87 21.35 22.10 -2.23
C ALA A 87 21.34 20.62 -2.60
N GLU A 88 22.49 19.94 -2.53
CA GLU A 88 22.59 18.50 -2.76
C GLU A 88 21.80 17.71 -1.72
N PHE A 89 21.94 18.07 -0.44
CA PHE A 89 21.17 17.45 0.64
C PHE A 89 19.67 17.66 0.45
N GLN A 90 19.25 18.88 0.10
CA GLN A 90 17.84 19.18 -0.19
C GLN A 90 17.32 18.36 -1.36
N ARG A 91 18.09 18.24 -2.46
CA ARG A 91 17.71 17.43 -3.62
C ARG A 91 17.54 15.96 -3.24
N GLN A 92 18.47 15.39 -2.47
CA GLN A 92 18.36 14.01 -1.99
C GLN A 92 17.15 13.82 -1.06
N HIS A 93 16.96 14.74 -0.13
CA HIS A 93 15.84 14.70 0.82
C HIS A 93 14.49 14.79 0.10
N GLU A 94 14.36 15.71 -0.86
CA GLU A 94 13.16 15.86 -1.66
C GLU A 94 12.91 14.61 -2.53
N GLN A 95 13.95 14.04 -3.12
CA GLN A 95 13.83 12.80 -3.89
C GLN A 95 13.29 11.65 -3.02
N LEU A 96 13.86 11.45 -1.84
CA LEU A 96 13.39 10.41 -0.90
C LEU A 96 11.97 10.71 -0.42
N SER A 97 11.65 11.96 -0.13
CA SER A 97 10.32 12.39 0.31
C SER A 97 9.27 12.11 -0.76
N ARG A 98 9.57 12.42 -2.02
CA ARG A 98 8.69 12.10 -3.16
C ARG A 98 8.50 10.59 -3.34
N GLN A 99 9.51 9.77 -3.05
CA GLN A 99 9.37 8.31 -3.08
C GLN A 99 8.40 7.82 -2.00
N HIS A 100 8.56 8.30 -0.76
CA HIS A 100 7.62 7.95 0.32
C HIS A 100 6.20 8.43 0.01
N GLU A 101 6.05 9.63 -0.53
CA GLU A 101 4.76 10.17 -0.93
C GLU A 101 4.12 9.32 -2.05
N ALA A 102 4.90 8.92 -3.06
CA ALA A 102 4.41 8.04 -4.13
C ALA A 102 3.93 6.68 -3.59
N GLN A 103 4.66 6.09 -2.64
CA GLN A 103 4.25 4.84 -1.98
C GLN A 103 2.93 4.98 -1.22
N LEU A 104 2.75 6.11 -0.51
CA LEU A 104 1.49 6.39 0.19
C LEU A 104 0.33 6.53 -0.78
N HIS A 105 0.52 7.26 -1.89
CA HIS A 105 -0.51 7.42 -2.91
C HIS A 105 -0.88 6.08 -3.56
N GLU A 106 0.11 5.22 -3.82
CA GLU A 106 -0.15 3.88 -4.35
C GLU A 106 -0.97 3.04 -3.37
N HIS A 107 -0.60 3.03 -2.09
CA HIS A 107 -1.35 2.30 -1.06
C HIS A 107 -2.78 2.81 -0.92
N ILE A 108 -2.98 4.14 -0.89
CA ILE A 108 -4.32 4.75 -0.84
C ILE A 108 -5.14 4.35 -2.07
N LYS A 109 -4.51 4.39 -3.26
CA LYS A 109 -5.17 4.02 -4.51
C LYS A 109 -5.60 2.55 -4.51
N GLN A 110 -4.71 1.64 -4.13
CA GLN A 110 -5.02 0.21 -4.02
C GLN A 110 -6.14 -0.05 -3.01
N GLN A 111 -6.12 0.64 -1.86
CA GLN A 111 -7.17 0.55 -0.86
C GLN A 111 -8.53 1.01 -1.42
N GLN A 112 -8.54 2.10 -2.19
CA GLN A 112 -9.75 2.61 -2.83
C GLN A 112 -10.29 1.63 -3.88
N GLU A 113 -9.41 1.05 -4.72
CA GLU A 113 -9.79 0.05 -5.72
C GLU A 113 -10.37 -1.21 -5.08
N MET A 114 -9.76 -1.70 -3.99
CA MET A 114 -10.27 -2.83 -3.22
C MET A 114 -11.67 -2.55 -2.66
N LEU A 115 -11.89 -1.38 -2.07
CA LEU A 115 -13.21 -1.00 -1.54
C LEU A 115 -14.25 -0.88 -2.64
N ALA A 116 -13.89 -0.30 -3.80
CA ALA A 116 -14.77 -0.20 -4.95
C ALA A 116 -15.14 -1.59 -5.49
N MET A 117 -14.17 -2.50 -5.61
CA MET A 117 -14.39 -3.88 -6.03
C MET A 117 -15.28 -4.65 -5.04
N LYS A 118 -15.04 -4.49 -3.73
CA LYS A 118 -15.87 -5.10 -2.69
C LYS A 118 -17.32 -4.63 -2.78
N HIS A 119 -17.53 -3.33 -2.97
CA HIS A 119 -18.88 -2.78 -3.14
C HIS A 119 -19.57 -3.32 -4.40
N GLN A 120 -18.83 -3.42 -5.52
CA GLN A 120 -19.34 -4.04 -6.74
C GLN A 120 -19.72 -5.52 -6.53
N GLN A 121 -18.88 -6.27 -5.81
CA GLN A 121 -19.16 -7.65 -5.45
C GLN A 121 -20.42 -7.77 -4.59
N GLU A 122 -20.58 -6.89 -3.59
CA GLU A 122 -21.75 -6.86 -2.71
C GLU A 122 -23.05 -6.60 -3.50
N LEU A 123 -23.01 -5.74 -4.51
CA LEU A 123 -24.15 -5.51 -5.41
C LEU A 123 -24.54 -6.78 -6.19
N LEU A 124 -23.55 -7.52 -6.71
CA LEU A 124 -23.79 -8.77 -7.42
C LEU A 124 -24.31 -9.87 -6.49
N GLU A 125 -23.78 -9.95 -5.26
CA GLU A 125 -24.27 -10.88 -4.25
C GLU A 125 -25.71 -10.57 -3.84
N HIS A 126 -26.05 -9.29 -3.70
CA HIS A 126 -27.42 -8.87 -3.42
C HIS A 126 -28.38 -9.26 -4.55
N GLN A 127 -27.98 -9.05 -5.81
CA GLN A 127 -28.76 -9.48 -6.98
C GLN A 127 -28.97 -10.99 -7.00
N ARG A 128 -27.91 -11.79 -6.79
CA ARG A 128 -28.00 -13.26 -6.72
C ARG A 128 -28.92 -13.72 -5.58
N LYS A 129 -28.89 -13.02 -4.45
CA LYS A 129 -29.76 -13.33 -3.31
C LYS A 129 -31.23 -13.09 -3.64
N LEU A 130 -31.55 -11.99 -4.32
CA LEU A 130 -32.91 -11.70 -4.78
C LEU A 130 -33.40 -12.76 -5.78
N GLU A 131 -32.54 -13.18 -6.71
CA GLU A 131 -32.88 -14.21 -7.68
C GLU A 131 -33.12 -15.57 -7.02
N ARG A 132 -32.28 -15.98 -6.06
CA ARG A 132 -32.52 -17.19 -5.27
C ARG A 132 -33.84 -17.11 -4.51
N HIS A 133 -34.12 -15.99 -3.85
CA HIS A 133 -35.37 -15.84 -3.11
C HIS A 133 -36.59 -15.98 -4.00
N ARG A 134 -36.53 -15.43 -5.22
CA ARG A 134 -37.57 -15.60 -6.23
C ARG A 134 -37.75 -17.06 -6.64
N GLN A 135 -36.65 -17.76 -6.93
CA GLN A 135 -36.69 -19.18 -7.31
C GLN A 135 -37.27 -20.06 -6.20
N GLU A 136 -36.86 -19.83 -4.94
CA GLU A 136 -37.42 -20.53 -3.77
C GLU A 136 -38.93 -20.32 -3.66
N GLN A 137 -39.40 -19.07 -3.84
CA GLN A 137 -40.83 -18.75 -3.81
C GLN A 137 -41.61 -19.43 -4.94
N GLU A 138 -41.04 -19.51 -6.14
CA GLU A 138 -41.64 -20.22 -7.27
C GLU A 138 -41.73 -21.73 -7.01
N LEU A 139 -40.67 -22.34 -6.46
CA LEU A 139 -40.67 -23.76 -6.08
C LEU A 139 -41.67 -24.07 -4.97
N GLU A 140 -41.78 -23.22 -3.95
CA GLU A 140 -42.76 -23.38 -2.88
C GLU A 140 -44.20 -23.29 -3.41
N LYS A 141 -44.46 -22.35 -4.33
CA LYS A 141 -45.75 -22.21 -5.00
C LYS A 141 -46.09 -23.46 -5.82
N GLN A 142 -45.15 -23.95 -6.63
CA GLN A 142 -45.35 -25.19 -7.41
C GLN A 142 -45.63 -26.38 -6.50
N HIS A 143 -44.89 -26.53 -5.39
CA HIS A 143 -45.11 -27.60 -4.44
C HIS A 143 -46.50 -27.50 -3.77
N ARG A 144 -46.93 -26.29 -3.38
CA ARG A 144 -48.28 -26.05 -2.85
C ARG A 144 -49.36 -26.37 -3.87
N GLU A 145 -49.16 -25.99 -5.13
CA GLU A 145 -50.11 -26.26 -6.22
C GLU A 145 -50.22 -27.77 -6.50
N GLN A 146 -49.10 -28.50 -6.55
CA GLN A 146 -49.11 -29.96 -6.67
C GLN A 146 -49.88 -30.62 -5.53
N LYS A 147 -49.67 -30.19 -4.28
CA LYS A 147 -50.42 -30.72 -3.13
C LYS A 147 -51.92 -30.46 -3.25
N LEU A 148 -52.32 -29.28 -3.71
CA LEU A 148 -53.73 -28.96 -3.97
C LEU A 148 -54.32 -29.83 -5.09
N GLN A 149 -53.59 -30.05 -6.17
CA GLN A 149 -54.03 -30.95 -7.25
C GLN A 149 -54.23 -32.39 -6.76
N GLN A 150 -53.31 -32.91 -5.93
CA GLN A 150 -53.46 -34.23 -5.33
C GLN A 150 -54.72 -34.34 -4.47
N LEU A 151 -55.00 -33.34 -3.64
CA LEU A 151 -56.23 -33.29 -2.83
C LEU A 151 -57.47 -33.24 -3.71
N LYS A 152 -57.48 -32.39 -4.75
CA LYS A 152 -58.59 -32.28 -5.71
C LYS A 152 -58.86 -33.59 -6.45
N ASN A 153 -57.81 -34.31 -6.85
CA ASN A 153 -57.95 -35.61 -7.51
C ASN A 153 -58.48 -36.69 -6.54
N LYS A 154 -58.01 -36.65 -5.28
CA LYS A 154 -58.49 -37.54 -4.22
C LYS A 154 -59.95 -37.28 -3.83
N GLU A 155 -60.44 -36.06 -3.98
CA GLU A 155 -61.85 -35.69 -3.78
C GLU A 155 -62.72 -36.14 -4.96
N LYS A 156 -62.29 -35.90 -6.21
CA LYS A 156 -63.00 -36.37 -7.41
C LYS A 156 -63.15 -37.89 -7.48
N GLY A 157 -62.15 -38.65 -7.01
CA GLY A 157 -62.24 -40.11 -6.93
C GLY A 157 -63.31 -40.60 -5.95
N LYS A 158 -63.58 -39.83 -4.89
CA LYS A 158 -64.64 -40.13 -3.91
C LYS A 158 -66.02 -39.70 -4.38
N GLU A 159 -66.14 -38.62 -5.16
CA GLU A 159 -67.40 -38.26 -5.82
C GLU A 159 -67.78 -39.22 -6.95
N SER A 160 -66.80 -39.89 -7.57
CA SER A 160 -67.06 -40.87 -8.64
C SER A 160 -67.58 -42.22 -8.11
N GLU A 161 -67.34 -42.55 -6.84
CA GLU A 161 -67.91 -43.75 -6.17
C GLU A 161 -69.24 -43.44 -5.45
N CYS A 162 -69.51 -42.17 -5.16
CA CYS A 162 -70.78 -41.69 -4.57
C CYS A 162 -71.63 -40.90 -5.57
N GLY A 163 -71.51 -41.21 -6.86
CA GLY A 163 -72.28 -40.58 -7.92
C GLY A 163 -73.65 -41.21 -8.17
N HIS A 164 -74.48 -41.44 -7.14
CA HIS A 164 -75.93 -41.66 -7.31
C HIS A 164 -76.68 -41.49 -5.98
N GLY A 165 -77.44 -40.40 -5.79
CA GLY A 165 -78.37 -40.35 -4.65
C GLY A 165 -78.97 -39.01 -4.20
N ARG A 166 -79.71 -38.32 -5.09
CA ARG A 166 -80.85 -37.39 -4.84
C ARG A 166 -80.69 -36.10 -3.99
N PRO A 167 -81.45 -35.02 -4.37
CA PRO A 167 -81.48 -33.75 -3.66
C PRO A 167 -82.57 -33.72 -2.57
N GLY A 168 -82.20 -33.27 -1.36
CA GLY A 168 -83.11 -33.02 -0.24
C GLY A 168 -83.18 -31.52 0.11
N ARG A 169 -84.39 -30.98 0.17
CA ARG A 169 -84.75 -29.55 0.30
C ARG A 169 -84.62 -28.98 1.73
N GLY A 170 -84.34 -27.67 1.79
CA GLY A 170 -84.84 -26.70 2.80
C GLY A 170 -83.91 -26.43 3.99
N LYS A 171 -83.69 -25.21 4.50
CA LYS A 171 -84.22 -23.85 4.28
C LYS A 171 -83.19 -22.84 4.86
N PRO A 172 -83.31 -21.52 4.59
CA PRO A 172 -82.27 -20.52 4.82
C PRO A 172 -82.29 -19.94 6.25
N GLY A 173 -81.13 -19.89 6.90
CA GLY A 173 -80.88 -19.15 8.13
C GLY A 173 -80.05 -17.90 7.84
N ARG A 174 -80.65 -16.72 8.05
CA ARG A 174 -80.05 -15.40 7.82
C ARG A 174 -78.98 -15.07 8.88
N GLY A 175 -77.83 -14.62 8.40
CA GLY A 175 -77.13 -13.43 8.91
C GLY A 175 -76.30 -13.55 10.20
N ARG A 176 -74.98 -13.39 10.05
CA ARG A 176 -74.21 -12.22 10.54
C ARG A 176 -72.74 -12.43 10.22
N GLU A 177 -72.27 -11.79 9.15
CA GLU A 177 -70.89 -11.33 9.07
C GLU A 177 -70.73 -10.20 10.08
N VAL A 178 -69.81 -10.34 11.05
CA VAL A 178 -69.12 -9.22 11.69
C VAL A 178 -67.67 -9.64 11.99
N VAL A 179 -66.79 -9.27 11.05
CA VAL A 179 -65.43 -8.69 11.24
C VAL A 179 -64.43 -9.43 12.15
N TRP A 180 -63.44 -10.08 11.51
CA TRP A 180 -62.13 -10.42 12.09
C TRP A 180 -60.98 -9.76 11.32
N TRP A 181 -61.09 -8.45 11.07
CA TRP A 181 -60.00 -7.65 10.49
C TRP A 181 -59.77 -6.38 11.31
N LEU A 182 -59.31 -6.52 12.56
CA LEU A 182 -58.42 -5.54 13.21
C LEU A 182 -57.92 -6.06 14.58
N LEU A 183 -56.80 -6.80 14.56
CA LEU A 183 -55.70 -6.74 15.54
C LEU A 183 -54.49 -7.50 14.96
#